data_AF-A0A2I0ANI2-F1
#
_entry.id   AF-A0A2I0ANI2-F1
#
_cell.length_a   1.000
_cell.length_b   1.000
_cell.length_c   1.000
_cell.angle_alpha   90.00
_cell.angle_beta   90.00
_cell.angle_gamma   90.00
#
_symmetry.space_group_name_H-M   'P 1'
#
loop_
_entity.id
_entity.type
_entity.pdbx_description
1 polymer ?
#
loop_
_entity_poly.entity_id
_entity_poly.type
_entity_poly.pdbx_seq_one_letter_code
_entity_poly.pdbx_strand_id
1 'polypeptide(L)'
;MFYAVRNRLKYLQTNLGGHGKWRLAFYCHDTEMEEEDLSLAWHRMAYAKLVKLSNLLKNVEHIDGRLTCIDDSSIINDAHHIRHMQTFNSLVRTLIGASSIQNFMKESSSCVKPVNSFFSKQSGRRAMKVDSLTKICNFLGISAQQRKNIRLTVCPQVTQHHIWRGAIEEVLKDVRCEMDNLDFYSPALQMAKQVIVSCLQFLEDASSLQESEAPAWMRPAPLNKVQKLDPPRKWGEVLEMFVHLSRCMGKEERLICDISKVEAMKEGLYQMKDIVIERNILCKDARRQDSLVQKKLTKSLGHSSNCLFTLLMFYLYGTVRDVDVEVCGGVCGGNGKFYLQMGKILTSDDERMVTTGVRQLYRALGLFRYVWETTSMDGVLKLQGHLWSVGVRERSFVYRGCNFYVHDIRL
;
A
#
# COMPACT_ATOMS: atom_id res chain seq x y z
N MET A 1 -45.30 -18.64 -38.58
CA MET A 1 -45.46 -19.82 -37.71
C MET A 1 -45.89 -19.32 -36.35
N PHE A 2 -47.20 -19.32 -36.11
CA PHE A 2 -47.86 -18.84 -34.90
C PHE A 2 -47.74 -19.88 -33.77
N TYR A 3 -47.53 -19.44 -32.52
CA TYR A 3 -48.53 -19.50 -31.42
C TYR A 3 -47.87 -19.34 -30.04
N ALA A 4 -48.50 -18.48 -29.23
CA ALA A 4 -48.34 -18.36 -27.79
C ALA A 4 -49.23 -19.37 -27.04
N VAL A 5 -48.81 -19.88 -25.87
CA VAL A 5 -49.65 -20.33 -24.71
C VAL A 5 -48.70 -20.42 -23.49
N ARG A 6 -48.76 -19.53 -22.48
CA ARG A 6 -49.62 -19.48 -21.28
C ARG A 6 -49.29 -20.51 -20.17
N ASN A 7 -48.86 -19.97 -19.02
CA ASN A 7 -49.03 -20.40 -17.61
C ASN A 7 -49.06 -21.89 -17.24
N ARG A 8 -48.29 -22.25 -16.19
CA ARG A 8 -48.84 -22.85 -14.97
C ARG A 8 -47.85 -22.85 -13.80
N LEU A 9 -48.07 -21.94 -12.85
CA LEU A 9 -47.85 -22.16 -11.42
C LEU A 9 -48.69 -23.37 -10.99
N LYS A 10 -48.07 -24.36 -10.35
CA LYS A 10 -48.71 -25.24 -9.36
C LYS A 10 -47.72 -25.60 -8.26
N TYR A 11 -47.90 -24.92 -7.13
CA TYR A 11 -48.08 -25.52 -5.81
C TYR A 11 -47.45 -26.90 -5.56
N LEU A 12 -46.45 -26.91 -4.67
CA LEU A 12 -46.33 -27.94 -3.65
C LEU A 12 -46.21 -27.26 -2.29
N GLN A 13 -47.34 -27.23 -1.60
CA GLN A 13 -47.44 -26.92 -0.18
C GLN A 13 -47.70 -28.26 0.51
N THR A 14 -46.71 -28.78 1.23
CA THR A 14 -46.89 -29.85 2.22
C THR A 14 -45.98 -29.60 3.42
N ASN A 15 -46.60 -29.01 4.44
CA ASN A 15 -46.52 -29.30 5.88
C ASN A 15 -45.18 -29.57 6.57
N LEU A 16 -44.83 -28.61 7.46
CA LEU A 16 -44.55 -28.78 8.89
C LEU A 16 -43.71 -30.00 9.33
N GLY A 17 -42.45 -29.71 9.65
CA GLY A 17 -41.57 -30.51 10.48
C GLY A 17 -40.34 -29.68 10.85
N GLY A 18 -40.06 -29.54 12.14
CA GLY A 18 -39.11 -28.57 12.69
C GLY A 18 -37.65 -28.71 12.26
N HIS A 19 -36.86 -27.72 12.68
CA HIS A 19 -35.41 -27.59 12.50
C HIS A 19 -34.91 -27.25 11.08
N GLY A 20 -35.32 -26.08 10.59
CA GLY A 20 -34.63 -25.37 9.51
C GLY A 20 -33.30 -24.78 9.99
N LYS A 21 -32.23 -25.53 9.77
CA LYS A 21 -30.83 -25.14 9.95
C LYS A 21 -30.50 -23.99 8.99
N TRP A 22 -30.64 -22.75 9.42
CA TRP A 22 -30.19 -21.56 8.67
C TRP A 22 -28.66 -21.51 8.61
N ARG A 23 -28.07 -22.32 7.73
CA ARG A 23 -26.72 -22.04 7.20
C ARG A 23 -26.87 -20.96 6.14
N LEU A 24 -27.11 -19.72 6.56
CA LEU A 24 -26.83 -18.57 5.71
C LEU A 24 -25.30 -18.47 5.64
N ALA A 25 -24.73 -18.97 4.55
CA ALA A 25 -23.34 -18.75 4.24
C ALA A 25 -23.14 -17.22 4.12
N PHE A 26 -22.47 -16.63 5.11
CA PHE A 26 -22.03 -15.24 5.07
C PHE A 26 -20.87 -15.09 4.08
N TYR A 27 -21.17 -15.29 2.79
CA TYR A 27 -20.34 -14.81 1.69
C TYR A 27 -21.15 -13.69 1.04
N CYS A 28 -20.85 -12.44 1.40
CA CYS A 28 -21.27 -11.31 0.60
C CYS A 28 -20.41 -11.36 -0.67
N HIS A 29 -20.94 -11.95 -1.74
CA HIS A 29 -20.34 -11.79 -3.07
C HIS A 29 -20.42 -10.31 -3.46
N ASP A 30 -19.38 -9.81 -4.14
CA ASP A 30 -19.32 -8.52 -4.84
C ASP A 30 -20.30 -8.47 -6.04
N THR A 31 -21.53 -8.98 -5.87
CA THR A 31 -22.60 -8.79 -6.84
C THR A 31 -23.33 -7.53 -6.43
N GLU A 32 -23.51 -6.60 -7.37
CA GLU A 32 -24.30 -5.38 -7.24
C GLU A 32 -25.74 -5.73 -6.82
N MET A 33 -25.97 -5.89 -5.51
CA MET A 33 -27.30 -5.81 -4.95
C MET A 33 -27.56 -4.34 -4.67
N GLU A 34 -28.60 -3.79 -5.27
CA GLU A 34 -29.13 -2.48 -4.91
C GLU A 34 -29.29 -2.43 -3.38
N GLU A 35 -28.62 -1.45 -2.76
CA GLU A 35 -28.50 -1.26 -1.31
C GLU A 35 -29.81 -0.85 -0.62
N GLU A 36 -30.95 -0.95 -1.30
CA GLU A 36 -32.26 -0.67 -0.72
C GLU A 36 -32.77 -1.90 0.04
N ASP A 37 -32.81 -1.73 1.37
CA ASP A 37 -33.49 -2.53 2.38
C ASP A 37 -32.82 -3.82 2.89
N LEU A 38 -31.57 -3.72 3.36
CA LEU A 38 -31.13 -4.61 4.44
C LEU A 38 -31.96 -4.34 5.70
N SER A 39 -32.77 -5.32 6.12
CA SER A 39 -33.64 -5.19 7.30
C SER A 39 -32.88 -4.74 8.57
N LEU A 40 -33.56 -4.04 9.47
CA LEU A 40 -33.02 -3.68 10.80
C LEU A 40 -32.51 -4.93 11.56
N ALA A 41 -33.15 -6.08 11.35
CA ALA A 41 -32.73 -7.36 11.92
C ALA A 41 -31.35 -7.79 11.40
N TRP A 42 -31.07 -7.62 10.11
CA TRP A 42 -29.75 -7.89 9.54
C TRP A 42 -28.69 -7.00 10.17
N HIS A 43 -28.94 -5.69 10.26
CA HIS A 43 -28.02 -4.74 10.87
C HIS A 43 -27.66 -5.14 12.31
N ARG A 44 -28.68 -5.45 13.14
CA ARG A 44 -28.46 -5.91 14.52
C ARG A 44 -27.59 -7.16 14.59
N MET A 45 -27.82 -8.15 13.72
CA MET A 45 -27.00 -9.37 13.67
C MET A 45 -25.57 -9.08 13.19
N ALA A 46 -25.42 -8.25 12.17
CA ALA A 46 -24.12 -7.82 11.63
C ALA A 46 -23.29 -7.11 12.71
N TYR A 47 -23.90 -6.19 13.46
CA TYR A 47 -23.25 -5.49 14.56
C TYR A 47 -22.90 -6.41 15.73
N ALA A 48 -23.80 -7.30 16.14
CA ALA A 48 -23.48 -8.29 17.18
C ALA A 48 -22.30 -9.19 16.78
N LYS A 49 -22.21 -9.57 15.49
CA LYS A 49 -21.07 -10.30 14.96
C LYS A 49 -19.80 -9.43 14.92
N LEU A 50 -19.93 -8.17 14.56
CA LEU A 50 -18.83 -7.21 14.55
C LEU A 50 -18.21 -7.05 15.94
N VAL A 51 -19.02 -6.87 16.98
CA VAL A 51 -18.56 -6.78 18.38
C VAL A 51 -17.79 -8.04 18.78
N LYS A 52 -18.29 -9.23 18.43
CA LYS A 52 -17.57 -10.49 18.69
C LYS A 52 -16.22 -10.55 17.97
N LEU A 53 -16.18 -10.14 16.70
CA LEU A 53 -14.95 -10.13 15.91
C LEU A 53 -13.95 -9.07 16.39
N SER A 54 -14.41 -7.90 16.83
CA SER A 54 -13.57 -6.86 17.45
C SER A 54 -12.85 -7.40 18.69
N ASN A 55 -13.54 -8.15 19.55
CA ASN A 55 -12.92 -8.80 20.71
C ASN A 55 -11.91 -9.89 20.32
N LEU A 56 -12.21 -10.70 19.28
CA LEU A 56 -11.31 -11.76 18.81
C LEU A 56 -10.07 -11.22 18.09
N LEU A 57 -10.22 -10.11 17.38
CA LEU A 57 -9.15 -9.46 16.60
C LEU A 57 -8.58 -8.26 17.34
N LYS A 58 -8.74 -8.19 18.66
CA LYS A 58 -8.30 -7.05 19.45
C LYS A 58 -6.82 -6.77 19.17
N ASN A 59 -6.48 -5.51 18.89
CA ASN A 59 -5.13 -5.07 18.55
C ASN A 59 -4.50 -5.76 17.32
N VAL A 60 -5.32 -6.28 16.41
CA VAL A 60 -4.86 -6.84 15.14
C VAL A 60 -5.18 -5.87 14.00
N GLU A 61 -4.21 -5.52 13.17
CA GLU A 61 -4.35 -4.57 12.07
C GLU A 61 -3.76 -5.10 10.76
N HIS A 62 -4.30 -4.66 9.62
CA HIS A 62 -3.58 -4.78 8.35
C HIS A 62 -2.57 -3.63 8.22
N ILE A 63 -1.28 -3.97 8.15
CA ILE A 63 -0.16 -3.05 7.97
C ILE A 63 0.65 -3.50 6.76
N ASP A 64 0.73 -2.64 5.75
CA ASP A 64 1.58 -2.85 4.58
C ASP A 64 1.43 -4.27 3.95
N GLY A 65 0.18 -4.68 3.73
CA GLY A 65 -0.19 -5.99 3.15
C GLY A 65 -0.22 -7.17 4.13
N ARG A 66 0.18 -6.98 5.40
CA ARG A 66 0.30 -8.06 6.39
C ARG A 66 -0.67 -7.88 7.54
N LEU A 67 -1.07 -8.98 8.16
CA LEU A 67 -1.85 -8.94 9.39
C LEU A 67 -0.87 -8.90 10.57
N THR A 68 -0.96 -7.91 11.44
CA THR A 68 0.03 -7.68 12.49
C THR A 68 -0.67 -7.45 13.84
N CYS A 69 -0.15 -8.05 14.90
CA CYS A 69 -0.52 -7.75 16.27
C CYS A 69 0.20 -6.47 16.72
N ILE A 70 -0.54 -5.47 17.18
CA ILE A 70 0.01 -4.16 17.58
C ILE A 70 0.78 -4.26 18.91
N ASP A 71 0.45 -5.21 19.76
CA ASP A 71 1.06 -5.32 21.10
C ASP A 71 2.54 -5.75 21.05
N ASP A 72 2.88 -6.67 20.15
CA ASP A 72 4.22 -7.25 20.02
C ASP A 72 4.83 -7.08 18.61
N SER A 73 4.11 -6.44 17.69
CA SER A 73 4.49 -6.28 16.27
C SER A 73 4.67 -7.61 15.51
N SER A 74 4.12 -8.71 16.02
CA SER A 74 4.20 -10.02 15.37
C SER A 74 3.30 -10.11 14.14
N ILE A 75 3.76 -10.84 13.11
CA ILE A 75 2.99 -11.09 11.89
C ILE A 75 2.10 -12.33 12.09
N ILE A 76 0.83 -12.19 11.78
CA ILE A 76 -0.18 -13.24 11.90
C ILE A 76 -0.43 -13.86 10.53
N ASN A 77 0.05 -15.09 10.35
CA ASN A 77 -0.13 -15.85 9.11
C ASN A 77 -1.26 -16.89 9.20
N ASP A 78 -2.00 -16.94 10.30
CA ASP A 78 -3.08 -17.89 10.49
C ASP A 78 -4.27 -17.58 9.58
N ALA A 79 -4.65 -18.56 8.75
CA ALA A 79 -5.73 -18.43 7.77
C ALA A 79 -7.08 -18.10 8.41
N HIS A 80 -7.31 -18.54 9.65
CA HIS A 80 -8.55 -18.26 10.37
C HIS A 80 -8.59 -16.79 10.84
N HIS A 81 -7.50 -16.23 11.38
CA HIS A 81 -7.39 -14.80 11.68
C HIS A 81 -7.54 -13.93 10.43
N ILE A 82 -6.92 -14.32 9.31
CA ILE A 82 -7.06 -13.61 8.03
C ILE A 82 -8.53 -13.59 7.57
N ARG A 83 -9.23 -14.72 7.63
CA ARG A 83 -10.66 -14.80 7.27
C ARG A 83 -11.55 -13.97 8.21
N HIS A 84 -11.24 -13.97 9.50
CA HIS A 84 -11.93 -13.14 10.48
C HIS A 84 -11.73 -11.66 10.19
N MET A 85 -10.50 -11.23 9.88
CA MET A 85 -10.22 -9.85 9.50
C MET A 85 -10.95 -9.43 8.22
N GLN A 86 -10.97 -10.29 7.20
CA GLN A 86 -11.75 -10.03 5.98
C GLN A 86 -13.24 -9.87 6.26
N THR A 87 -13.80 -10.75 7.11
CA THR A 87 -15.20 -10.67 7.53
C THR A 87 -15.47 -9.40 8.32
N PHE A 88 -14.58 -9.04 9.24
CA PHE A 88 -14.66 -7.82 10.04
C PHE A 88 -14.69 -6.58 9.14
N ASN A 89 -13.70 -6.43 8.25
CA ASN A 89 -13.62 -5.30 7.33
C ASN A 89 -14.82 -5.21 6.39
N SER A 90 -15.34 -6.35 5.91
CA SER A 90 -16.56 -6.38 5.07
C SER A 90 -17.78 -5.88 5.85
N LEU A 91 -18.00 -6.34 7.07
CA LEU A 91 -19.11 -5.90 7.92
C LEU A 91 -19.02 -4.41 8.25
N VAL A 92 -17.83 -3.91 8.61
CA VAL A 92 -17.61 -2.49 8.88
C VAL A 92 -17.94 -1.65 7.65
N ARG A 93 -17.47 -2.04 6.47
CA ARG A 93 -17.80 -1.32 5.23
C ARG A 93 -19.30 -1.27 5.00
N THR A 94 -20.03 -2.38 5.14
CA THR A 94 -21.49 -2.34 4.98
C THR A 94 -22.16 -1.42 6.00
N LEU A 95 -21.73 -1.48 7.27
CA LEU A 95 -22.30 -0.66 8.34
C LEU A 95 -22.00 0.82 8.18
N ILE A 96 -20.80 1.19 7.72
CA ILE A 96 -20.46 2.59 7.39
C ILE A 96 -21.48 3.16 6.39
N GLY A 97 -21.98 2.35 5.46
CA GLY A 97 -23.00 2.77 4.50
C GLY A 97 -24.42 2.89 5.05
N ALA A 98 -24.71 2.34 6.23
CA ALA A 98 -26.04 2.32 6.79
C ALA A 98 -26.55 3.73 7.12
N SER A 99 -27.84 3.96 6.86
CA SER A 99 -28.48 5.27 7.09
C SER A 99 -28.35 5.77 8.53
N SER A 100 -28.36 4.87 9.53
CA SER A 100 -28.17 5.22 10.93
C SER A 100 -26.79 5.82 11.19
N ILE A 101 -25.73 5.18 10.69
CA ILE A 101 -24.34 5.66 10.85
C ILE A 101 -24.14 6.93 10.03
N GLN A 102 -24.66 7.00 8.81
CA GLN A 102 -24.56 8.20 7.96
C GLN A 102 -25.30 9.40 8.56
N ASN A 103 -26.46 9.19 9.19
CA ASN A 103 -27.19 10.27 9.88
C ASN A 103 -26.46 10.68 11.16
N PHE A 104 -25.95 9.72 11.92
CA PHE A 104 -25.17 10.02 13.11
C PHE A 104 -23.91 10.83 12.78
N MET A 105 -23.20 10.49 11.69
CA MET A 105 -22.06 11.27 11.18
C MET A 105 -22.45 12.69 10.75
N LYS A 106 -23.69 12.91 10.28
CA LYS A 106 -24.21 14.26 9.95
C LYS A 106 -24.56 15.06 11.20
N GLU A 107 -24.94 14.41 12.29
CA GLU A 107 -25.33 15.05 13.55
C GLU A 107 -24.11 15.37 14.43
N SER A 108 -23.10 14.50 14.47
CA SER A 108 -21.84 14.74 15.20
C SER A 108 -20.91 15.75 14.50
N SER A 109 -21.16 16.04 13.22
CA SER A 109 -20.41 17.00 12.39
C SER A 109 -20.83 18.46 12.60
N SER A 110 -20.81 18.93 13.86
CA SER A 110 -20.76 20.38 14.15
C SER A 110 -19.51 21.07 13.56
N CYS A 111 -18.51 20.31 13.09
CA CYS A 111 -17.21 20.82 12.65
C CYS A 111 -16.93 20.72 11.13
N VAL A 112 -17.81 20.15 10.30
CA VAL A 112 -17.66 20.11 8.82
C VAL A 112 -19.02 20.20 8.15
N LYS A 113 -19.23 21.15 7.23
CA LYS A 113 -20.44 21.20 6.40
C LYS A 113 -20.67 19.84 5.73
N PRO A 114 -21.93 19.38 5.57
CA PRO A 114 -22.25 18.06 5.07
C PRO A 114 -21.93 18.01 3.57
N VAL A 115 -20.67 17.77 3.24
CA VAL A 115 -20.33 17.28 1.92
C VAL A 115 -20.75 15.82 1.96
N ASN A 116 -21.75 15.45 1.15
CA ASN A 116 -22.22 14.07 0.98
C ASN A 116 -21.08 13.10 1.22
N SER A 117 -21.11 12.41 2.36
CA SER A 117 -20.01 11.54 2.77
C SER A 117 -19.84 10.53 1.62
N PHE A 118 -18.68 10.51 0.96
CA PHE A 118 -18.46 9.55 -0.14
C PHE A 118 -18.57 8.12 0.36
N PHE A 119 -18.45 7.93 1.67
CA PHE A 119 -18.69 6.69 2.36
C PHE A 119 -20.16 6.26 2.34
N SER A 120 -21.11 7.07 1.86
CA SER A 120 -22.49 6.65 1.60
C SER A 120 -22.64 5.84 0.31
N LYS A 121 -21.67 5.91 -0.62
CA LYS A 121 -21.65 5.11 -1.84
C LYS A 121 -20.76 3.88 -1.66
N GLN A 122 -21.18 2.75 -2.22
CA GLN A 122 -20.37 1.52 -2.20
C GLN A 122 -18.98 1.72 -2.81
N SER A 123 -18.86 2.53 -3.86
CA SER A 123 -17.59 2.88 -4.49
C SER A 123 -16.61 3.59 -3.54
N GLY A 124 -17.13 4.44 -2.64
CA GLY A 124 -16.31 5.10 -1.62
C GLY A 124 -15.99 4.22 -0.41
N ARG A 125 -16.63 3.05 -0.28
CA ARG A 125 -16.35 2.09 0.80
C ARG A 125 -15.45 0.93 0.39
N ARG A 126 -15.06 0.87 -0.88
CA ARG A 126 -14.17 -0.17 -1.39
C ARG A 126 -12.77 -0.04 -0.79
N ALA A 127 -12.10 -1.18 -0.60
CA ALA A 127 -10.68 -1.21 -0.30
C ALA A 127 -9.85 -0.85 -1.54
N MET A 128 -8.72 -0.17 -1.35
CA MET A 128 -7.72 0.04 -2.38
C MET A 128 -6.33 -0.27 -1.83
N LYS A 129 -5.63 -1.13 -2.56
CA LYS A 129 -4.17 -1.24 -2.46
C LYS A 129 -3.54 -0.23 -3.42
N VAL A 130 -2.79 0.73 -2.87
CA VAL A 130 -2.08 1.78 -3.62
C VAL A 130 -0.68 1.27 -3.93
N ASP A 131 -0.51 0.70 -5.12
CA ASP A 131 0.72 0.05 -5.61
C ASP A 131 1.28 0.66 -6.90
N SER A 132 0.65 1.73 -7.41
CA SER A 132 1.09 2.40 -8.64
C SER A 132 0.59 3.84 -8.72
N LEU A 133 1.34 4.69 -9.42
CA LEU A 133 0.90 6.05 -9.76
C LEU A 133 -0.39 6.02 -10.58
N THR A 134 -0.58 5.01 -11.43
CA THR A 134 -1.79 4.83 -12.24
C THR A 134 -3.05 4.77 -11.40
N LYS A 135 -3.05 4.03 -10.29
CA LYS A 135 -4.20 3.98 -9.37
C LYS A 135 -4.49 5.35 -8.76
N ILE A 136 -3.47 6.06 -8.30
CA ILE A 136 -3.62 7.40 -7.72
C ILE A 136 -4.18 8.38 -8.75
N CYS A 137 -3.63 8.38 -9.97
CA CYS A 137 -4.09 9.28 -11.03
C CYS A 137 -5.49 8.96 -11.54
N ASN A 138 -5.87 7.69 -11.61
CA ASN A 138 -7.24 7.31 -11.93
C ASN A 138 -8.20 7.81 -10.85
N PHE A 139 -7.85 7.65 -9.58
CA PHE A 139 -8.67 8.08 -8.45
C PHE A 139 -8.84 9.61 -8.40
N LEU A 140 -7.77 10.37 -8.66
CA LEU A 140 -7.80 11.84 -8.70
C LEU A 140 -8.40 12.42 -10.00
N GLY A 141 -8.78 11.58 -10.97
CA GLY A 141 -9.30 12.04 -12.26
C GLY A 141 -8.26 12.77 -13.14
N ILE A 142 -6.97 12.42 -12.99
CA ILE A 142 -5.86 13.09 -13.68
C ILE A 142 -5.79 12.66 -15.15
N SER A 143 -5.75 13.65 -16.05
CA SER A 143 -5.67 13.46 -17.51
C SER A 143 -4.33 12.84 -17.97
N ALA A 144 -4.31 12.26 -19.17
CA ALA A 144 -3.09 11.68 -19.75
C ALA A 144 -1.94 12.70 -19.88
N GLN A 145 -2.24 13.95 -20.21
CA GLN A 145 -1.24 15.01 -20.32
C GLN A 145 -0.64 15.36 -18.96
N GLN A 146 -1.46 15.46 -17.91
CA GLN A 146 -0.97 15.69 -16.55
C GLN A 146 -0.14 14.52 -16.03
N ARG A 147 -0.51 13.27 -16.33
CA ARG A 147 0.30 12.08 -16.00
C ARG A 147 1.70 12.14 -16.61
N LYS A 148 1.81 12.63 -17.85
CA LYS A 148 3.10 12.84 -18.50
C LYS A 148 3.94 13.86 -17.72
N ASN A 149 3.34 14.97 -17.28
CA ASN A 149 4.02 16.00 -16.48
C ASN A 149 4.45 15.48 -15.11
N ILE A 150 3.58 14.72 -14.42
CA ILE A 150 3.94 14.05 -13.15
C ILE A 150 5.18 13.19 -13.35
N ARG A 151 5.16 12.32 -14.38
CA ARG A 151 6.28 11.41 -14.64
C ARG A 151 7.58 12.18 -14.90
N LEU A 152 7.53 13.25 -15.70
CA LEU A 152 8.70 14.08 -15.99
C LEU A 152 9.24 14.82 -14.77
N THR A 153 8.40 15.08 -13.77
CA THR A 153 8.78 15.77 -12.53
C THR A 153 9.27 14.81 -11.46
N VAL A 154 8.56 13.69 -11.26
CA VAL A 154 8.85 12.69 -10.22
C VAL A 154 10.04 11.83 -10.59
N CYS A 155 10.11 11.36 -11.84
CA CYS A 155 11.11 10.36 -12.22
C CYS A 155 12.56 10.85 -11.98
N PRO A 156 12.95 12.08 -12.35
CA PRO A 156 14.28 12.60 -12.04
C PRO A 156 14.60 12.66 -10.54
N GLN A 157 13.60 12.93 -9.70
CA GLN A 157 13.79 13.01 -8.24
C GLN A 157 14.03 11.63 -7.62
N VAL A 158 13.25 10.63 -8.03
CA VAL A 158 13.27 9.29 -7.42
C VAL A 158 14.29 8.33 -8.04
N THR A 159 14.89 8.69 -9.18
CA THR A 159 15.91 7.88 -9.87
C THR A 159 17.35 8.30 -9.57
N GLN A 160 17.55 9.14 -8.55
CA GLN A 160 18.87 9.47 -8.04
C GLN A 160 19.57 8.21 -7.50
N HIS A 161 20.88 8.11 -7.67
CA HIS A 161 21.64 6.91 -7.35
C HIS A 161 21.49 6.46 -5.89
N HIS A 162 21.50 7.39 -4.93
CA HIS A 162 21.30 7.06 -3.52
C HIS A 162 19.89 6.56 -3.20
N ILE A 163 18.85 7.11 -3.84
CA ILE A 163 17.46 6.65 -3.70
C ILE A 163 17.34 5.24 -4.28
N TRP A 164 17.92 5.03 -5.45
CA TRP A 164 17.91 3.75 -6.12
C TRP A 164 18.60 2.66 -5.27
N ARG A 165 19.82 2.96 -4.79
CA ARG A 165 20.58 2.06 -3.93
C ARG A 165 19.83 1.77 -2.63
N GLY A 166 19.36 2.81 -1.95
CA GLY A 166 18.61 2.66 -0.70
C GLY A 166 17.32 1.84 -0.88
N ALA A 167 16.60 2.03 -2.00
CA ALA A 167 15.42 1.23 -2.30
C ALA A 167 15.75 -0.25 -2.54
N ILE A 168 16.86 -0.56 -3.21
CA ILE A 168 17.33 -1.95 -3.36
C ILE A 168 17.66 -2.56 -1.99
N GLU A 169 18.43 -1.85 -1.17
CA GLU A 169 18.79 -2.32 0.18
C GLU A 169 17.54 -2.57 1.03
N GLU A 170 16.56 -1.67 0.95
CA GLU A 170 15.30 -1.80 1.67
C GLU A 170 14.47 -3.00 1.17
N VAL A 171 14.34 -3.22 -0.14
CA VAL A 171 13.68 -4.41 -0.70
C VAL A 171 14.36 -5.69 -0.20
N LEU A 172 15.69 -5.74 -0.23
CA LEU A 172 16.44 -6.92 0.21
C LEU A 172 16.28 -7.18 1.71
N LYS A 173 16.30 -6.14 2.55
CA LYS A 173 16.05 -6.22 3.99
C LYS A 173 14.63 -6.71 4.28
N ASP A 174 13.66 -6.18 3.54
CA ASP A 174 12.24 -6.52 3.71
C ASP A 174 11.96 -7.99 3.36
N VAL A 175 12.49 -8.44 2.22
CA VAL A 175 12.42 -9.85 1.80
C VAL A 175 13.10 -10.76 2.81
N ARG A 176 14.29 -10.40 3.29
CA ARG A 176 15.03 -11.19 4.28
C ARG A 176 14.23 -11.36 5.57
N CYS A 177 13.65 -10.27 6.07
CA CYS A 177 12.81 -10.29 7.26
C CYS A 177 11.67 -11.31 7.11
N GLU A 178 11.01 -11.37 5.94
CA GLU A 178 9.96 -12.37 5.72
C GLU A 178 10.46 -13.79 5.66
N MET A 179 11.59 -14.01 5.01
CA MET A 179 12.16 -15.35 4.96
C MET A 179 12.64 -15.84 6.34
N ASP A 180 12.95 -14.93 7.27
CA ASP A 180 13.29 -15.26 8.65
C ASP A 180 12.05 -15.60 9.49
N ASN A 181 10.86 -15.13 9.08
CA ASN A 181 9.57 -15.45 9.72
C ASN A 181 8.94 -16.76 9.22
N LEU A 182 9.55 -17.45 8.24
CA LEU A 182 9.05 -18.73 7.74
C LEU A 182 9.58 -19.89 8.59
N ASP A 183 8.68 -20.62 9.26
CA ASP A 183 8.98 -21.78 10.13
C ASP A 183 9.44 -23.05 9.40
N PHE A 184 9.91 -22.95 8.14
CA PHE A 184 10.36 -24.11 7.38
C PHE A 184 11.59 -23.82 6.53
N TYR A 185 12.43 -24.84 6.38
CA TYR A 185 13.68 -24.77 5.63
C TYR A 185 13.50 -25.44 4.28
N SER A 186 13.79 -24.70 3.20
CA SER A 186 13.99 -25.28 1.88
C SER A 186 15.37 -24.89 1.33
N PRO A 187 16.04 -25.75 0.55
CA PRO A 187 17.29 -25.38 -0.11
C PRO A 187 17.16 -24.12 -0.98
N ALA A 188 15.99 -23.93 -1.60
CA ALA A 188 15.70 -22.74 -2.40
C ALA A 188 15.67 -21.45 -1.54
N LEU A 189 15.05 -21.50 -0.35
CA LEU A 189 15.05 -20.37 0.57
C LEU A 189 16.45 -20.10 1.14
N GLN A 190 17.23 -21.13 1.45
CA GLN A 190 18.62 -20.94 1.88
C GLN A 190 19.47 -20.26 0.81
N MET A 191 19.35 -20.69 -0.45
CA MET A 191 20.02 -20.02 -1.58
C MET A 191 19.56 -18.56 -1.72
N ALA A 192 18.25 -18.28 -1.61
CA ALA A 192 17.74 -16.91 -1.65
C ALA A 192 18.33 -16.05 -0.52
N LYS A 193 18.44 -16.56 0.71
CA LYS A 193 19.08 -15.85 1.84
C LYS A 193 20.56 -15.53 1.54
N GLN A 194 21.29 -16.50 0.97
CA GLN A 194 22.68 -16.28 0.56
C GLN A 194 22.81 -15.21 -0.54
N VAL A 195 21.93 -15.24 -1.54
CA VAL A 195 21.90 -14.23 -2.60
C VAL A 195 21.64 -12.84 -2.03
N ILE A 196 20.72 -12.71 -1.08
CA ILE A 196 20.45 -11.43 -0.40
C ILE A 196 21.68 -10.92 0.34
N VAL A 197 22.33 -11.77 1.15
CA VAL A 197 23.54 -11.40 1.90
C VAL A 197 24.65 -10.95 0.95
N SER A 198 24.92 -11.72 -0.11
CA SER A 198 25.91 -11.37 -1.12
C SER A 198 25.59 -10.04 -1.81
N CYS A 199 24.32 -9.77 -2.09
CA CYS A 199 23.90 -8.53 -2.72
C CYS A 199 24.07 -7.31 -1.80
N LEU A 200 23.66 -7.43 -0.53
CA LEU A 200 23.87 -6.38 0.47
C LEU A 200 25.36 -6.09 0.68
N GLN A 201 26.17 -7.14 0.83
CA GLN A 201 27.63 -6.99 0.96
C GLN A 201 28.24 -6.35 -0.28
N PHE A 202 27.77 -6.72 -1.48
CA PHE A 202 28.22 -6.11 -2.73
C PHE A 202 27.92 -4.61 -2.81
N LEU A 203 26.78 -4.16 -2.25
CA LEU A 203 26.43 -2.75 -2.16
C LEU A 203 27.27 -2.03 -1.09
N GLU A 204 27.44 -2.60 0.09
CA GLU A 204 28.26 -2.05 1.20
C GLU A 204 29.74 -1.88 0.81
N ASP A 205 30.30 -2.88 0.16
CA ASP A 205 31.64 -2.87 -0.43
C ASP A 205 31.83 -1.78 -1.50
N ALA A 206 30.73 -1.26 -2.05
CA ALA A 206 30.77 -0.13 -2.97
C ALA A 206 30.79 1.22 -2.24
N SER A 207 30.36 1.30 -0.97
CA SER A 207 30.38 2.51 -0.13
C SER A 207 31.65 2.74 0.69
N SER A 208 32.50 1.74 0.90
CA SER A 208 33.57 1.71 1.92
C SER A 208 34.80 2.62 1.67
N LEU A 209 34.61 3.81 1.08
CA LEU A 209 35.61 4.88 1.03
C LEU A 209 35.15 6.20 1.67
N GLN A 210 34.03 6.17 2.42
CA GLN A 210 33.58 7.31 3.22
C GLN A 210 34.26 7.44 4.60
N GLU A 211 35.03 6.46 5.07
CA GLU A 211 35.78 6.53 6.34
C GLU A 211 37.08 7.37 6.30
N SER A 212 37.23 8.24 5.30
CA SER A 212 38.33 9.20 5.25
C SER A 212 37.77 10.61 5.40
N GLU A 213 38.21 11.33 6.45
CA GLU A 213 37.78 12.69 6.82
C GLU A 213 37.92 13.74 5.69
N ALA A 214 38.63 13.42 4.60
CA ALA A 214 38.83 14.32 3.48
C ALA A 214 37.78 14.12 2.35
N PRO A 215 37.07 15.19 1.92
CA PRO A 215 36.19 15.16 0.76
C PRO A 215 36.91 14.62 -0.49
N ALA A 216 36.23 13.80 -1.30
CA ALA A 216 36.82 13.11 -2.45
C ALA A 216 37.52 14.02 -3.49
N TRP A 217 37.22 15.33 -3.51
CA TRP A 217 37.84 16.33 -4.38
C TRP A 217 39.14 16.94 -3.82
N MET A 218 39.44 16.73 -2.54
CA MET A 218 40.71 17.10 -1.89
C MET A 218 41.72 15.96 -1.83
N ARG A 219 41.33 14.76 -2.31
CA ARG A 219 42.21 13.59 -2.30
C ARG A 219 43.27 13.76 -3.40
N PRO A 220 44.58 13.74 -3.06
CA PRO A 220 45.63 13.74 -4.08
C PRO A 220 45.46 12.52 -4.99
N ALA A 221 45.73 12.69 -6.29
CA ALA A 221 45.74 11.59 -7.24
C ALA A 221 46.68 10.48 -6.73
N PRO A 222 46.31 9.18 -6.80
CA PRO A 222 47.11 8.11 -6.23
C PRO A 222 48.53 8.17 -6.80
N LEU A 223 49.52 8.42 -5.93
CA LEU A 223 50.92 8.41 -6.33
C LEU A 223 51.33 6.94 -6.56
N ASN A 224 51.43 6.58 -7.84
CA ASN A 224 52.17 5.44 -8.37
C ASN A 224 52.16 4.15 -7.51
N LYS A 225 51.21 3.26 -7.78
CA LYS A 225 51.49 1.86 -8.12
C LYS A 225 50.20 1.16 -8.53
N VAL A 226 50.36 0.31 -9.53
CA VAL A 226 49.40 -0.61 -10.13
C VAL A 226 48.87 -1.56 -9.05
N GLN A 227 47.93 -1.13 -8.21
CA GLN A 227 46.90 -2.04 -7.77
C GLN A 227 46.04 -2.28 -9.00
N LYS A 228 45.91 -3.54 -9.44
CA LYS A 228 44.86 -3.91 -10.39
C LYS A 228 43.57 -3.38 -9.78
N LEU A 229 43.05 -2.29 -10.33
CA LEU A 229 41.72 -1.84 -9.94
C LEU A 229 40.81 -3.01 -10.27
N ASP A 230 40.10 -3.53 -9.27
CA ASP A 230 39.05 -4.50 -9.52
C ASP A 230 38.18 -3.99 -10.67
N PRO A 231 37.73 -4.87 -11.58
CA PRO A 231 36.89 -4.46 -12.68
C PRO A 231 35.71 -3.62 -12.15
N PRO A 232 35.32 -2.56 -12.87
CA PRO A 232 34.27 -1.66 -12.40
C PRO A 232 32.98 -2.45 -12.22
N ARG A 233 32.48 -2.47 -10.98
CA ARG A 233 31.24 -3.13 -10.62
C ARG A 233 30.07 -2.50 -11.37
N LYS A 234 29.18 -3.31 -11.94
CA LYS A 234 28.04 -2.83 -12.72
C LYS A 234 26.72 -3.22 -12.08
N TRP A 235 25.68 -2.45 -12.40
CA TRP A 235 24.31 -2.79 -12.05
C TRP A 235 23.84 -4.13 -12.65
N GLY A 236 24.48 -4.62 -13.71
CA GLY A 236 24.25 -5.94 -14.27
C GLY A 236 24.51 -7.09 -13.28
N GLU A 237 25.49 -6.96 -12.38
CA GLU A 237 25.76 -7.98 -11.36
C GLU A 237 24.64 -8.05 -10.31
N VAL A 238 24.10 -6.89 -9.93
CA VAL A 238 22.91 -6.79 -9.06
C VAL A 238 21.68 -7.38 -9.74
N LEU A 239 21.51 -7.14 -11.05
CA LEU A 239 20.43 -7.74 -11.83
C LEU A 239 20.49 -9.27 -11.81
N GLU A 240 21.67 -9.87 -12.00
CA GLU A 240 21.83 -11.33 -11.96
C GLU A 240 21.43 -11.89 -10.59
N MET A 241 21.84 -11.23 -9.50
CA MET A 241 21.42 -11.60 -8.15
C MET A 241 19.90 -11.50 -7.97
N PHE A 242 19.25 -10.44 -8.47
CA PHE A 242 17.80 -10.29 -8.41
C PHE A 242 17.05 -11.34 -9.26
N VAL A 243 17.59 -11.71 -10.42
CA VAL A 243 17.06 -12.79 -11.26
C VAL A 243 17.13 -14.13 -10.52
N HIS A 244 18.26 -14.42 -9.87
CA HIS A 244 18.42 -15.62 -9.06
C HIS A 244 17.47 -15.62 -7.86
N LEU A 245 17.36 -14.50 -7.15
CA LEU A 245 16.49 -14.34 -5.99
C LEU A 245 15.03 -14.64 -6.35
N SER A 246 14.52 -14.01 -7.41
CA SER A 246 13.16 -14.25 -7.90
C SER A 246 12.93 -15.72 -8.25
N ARG A 247 13.86 -16.37 -8.94
CA ARG A 247 13.75 -17.80 -9.28
C ARG A 247 13.70 -18.70 -8.05
N CYS A 248 14.50 -18.40 -7.03
CA CYS A 248 14.53 -19.16 -5.78
C CYS A 248 13.23 -19.01 -4.98
N MET A 249 12.63 -17.81 -5.00
CA MET A 249 11.42 -17.51 -4.25
C MET A 249 10.13 -17.83 -5.03
N GLY A 250 10.16 -17.89 -6.35
CA GLY A 250 8.99 -17.94 -7.25
C GLY A 250 8.03 -19.12 -7.07
N LYS A 251 8.36 -20.10 -6.22
CA LYS A 251 7.49 -21.22 -5.86
C LYS A 251 6.75 -21.04 -4.53
N GLU A 252 7.08 -19.99 -3.78
CA GLU A 252 6.56 -19.76 -2.44
C GLU A 252 5.41 -18.75 -2.46
N GLU A 253 4.18 -19.25 -2.26
CA GLU A 253 2.97 -18.42 -2.28
C GLU A 253 2.98 -17.35 -1.17
N ARG A 254 3.61 -17.63 -0.04
CA ARG A 254 3.68 -16.68 1.09
C ARG A 254 4.52 -15.45 0.78
N LEU A 255 5.45 -15.53 -0.16
CA LEU A 255 6.36 -14.45 -0.53
C LEU A 255 5.93 -13.70 -1.80
N ILE A 256 4.72 -13.95 -2.33
CA ILE A 256 4.24 -13.34 -3.59
C ILE A 256 4.35 -11.82 -3.57
N CYS A 257 4.01 -11.18 -2.45
CA CYS A 257 4.11 -9.73 -2.32
C CYS A 257 5.56 -9.25 -2.39
N ASP A 258 6.49 -9.92 -1.70
CA ASP A 258 7.90 -9.53 -1.67
C ASP A 258 8.58 -9.82 -3.02
N ILE A 259 8.22 -10.93 -3.67
CA ILE A 259 8.64 -11.26 -5.04
C ILE A 259 8.20 -10.17 -6.01
N SER A 260 6.99 -9.63 -5.86
CA SER A 260 6.52 -8.55 -6.73
C SER A 260 7.39 -7.29 -6.65
N LYS A 261 8.02 -7.03 -5.49
CA LYS A 261 8.97 -5.93 -5.28
C LYS A 261 10.33 -6.24 -5.90
N VAL A 262 10.81 -7.48 -5.77
CA VAL A 262 12.02 -7.95 -6.48
C VAL A 262 11.83 -7.80 -7.99
N GLU A 263 10.68 -8.22 -8.52
CA GLU A 263 10.32 -8.06 -9.95
C GLU A 263 10.22 -6.58 -10.37
N ALA A 264 9.62 -5.74 -9.54
CA ALA A 264 9.57 -4.30 -9.78
C ALA A 264 10.99 -3.70 -9.88
N MET A 265 11.93 -4.09 -9.01
CA MET A 265 13.30 -3.58 -9.08
C MET A 265 14.08 -4.13 -10.28
N LYS A 266 13.82 -5.38 -10.71
CA LYS A 266 14.40 -5.94 -11.94
C LYS A 266 14.09 -5.07 -13.17
N GLU A 267 12.85 -4.56 -13.28
CA GLU A 267 12.44 -3.67 -14.37
C GLU A 267 13.42 -2.52 -14.59
N GLY A 268 13.79 -1.80 -13.51
CA GLY A 268 14.75 -0.71 -13.57
C GLY A 268 16.20 -1.19 -13.75
N LEU A 269 16.61 -2.26 -13.05
CA LEU A 269 17.95 -2.85 -13.18
C LEU A 269 18.29 -3.22 -14.64
N TYR A 270 17.34 -3.77 -15.40
CA TYR A 270 17.51 -4.08 -16.82
C TYR A 270 17.90 -2.86 -17.66
N GLN A 271 17.36 -1.68 -17.33
CA GLN A 271 17.58 -0.45 -18.10
C GLN A 271 18.99 0.10 -17.88
N MET A 272 19.55 -0.12 -16.69
CA MET A 272 20.82 0.45 -16.27
C MET A 272 21.94 -0.59 -16.09
N LYS A 273 21.74 -1.85 -16.50
CA LYS A 273 22.71 -2.94 -16.33
C LYS A 273 24.15 -2.63 -16.76
N ASP A 274 24.33 -1.78 -17.77
CA ASP A 274 25.64 -1.42 -18.31
C ASP A 274 26.33 -0.26 -17.56
N ILE A 275 25.64 0.35 -16.60
CA ILE A 275 26.12 1.49 -15.80
C ILE A 275 26.94 0.97 -14.61
N VAL A 276 28.03 1.67 -14.31
CA VAL A 276 28.95 1.35 -13.22
C VAL A 276 28.36 1.82 -11.88
N ILE A 277 28.47 0.97 -10.86
CA ILE A 277 28.12 1.29 -9.46
C ILE A 277 29.28 2.07 -8.85
N GLU A 278 28.98 3.18 -8.21
CA GLU A 278 29.99 4.05 -7.63
C GLU A 278 30.88 3.29 -6.63
N ARG A 279 32.16 3.12 -6.97
CA ARG A 279 33.20 2.64 -6.07
C ARG A 279 34.38 3.61 -5.95
N ASN A 280 34.76 4.26 -7.05
CA ASN A 280 36.09 4.89 -7.21
C ASN A 280 36.08 6.13 -8.10
N ILE A 281 34.96 6.82 -8.22
CA ILE A 281 34.84 7.85 -9.24
C ILE A 281 35.16 9.22 -8.65
N LEU A 282 36.08 9.95 -9.31
CA LEU A 282 36.25 11.38 -9.08
C LEU A 282 34.85 12.03 -9.14
N CYS A 283 34.58 13.05 -8.30
CA CYS A 283 33.25 13.66 -8.17
C CYS A 283 32.57 13.99 -9.53
N LYS A 284 33.35 14.24 -10.58
CA LYS A 284 32.85 14.46 -11.94
C LYS A 284 32.26 13.22 -12.62
N ASP A 285 32.91 12.05 -12.60
CA ASP A 285 32.33 10.88 -13.26
C ASP A 285 31.25 10.19 -12.40
N ALA A 286 31.25 10.42 -11.08
CA ALA A 286 30.15 10.04 -10.17
C ALA A 286 28.85 10.70 -10.62
N ARG A 287 28.86 12.04 -10.74
CA ARG A 287 27.75 12.82 -11.29
C ARG A 287 27.35 12.40 -12.72
N ARG A 288 28.32 11.95 -13.52
CA ARG A 288 28.04 11.43 -14.87
C ARG A 288 27.28 10.11 -14.82
N GLN A 289 27.67 9.16 -13.97
CA GLN A 289 26.93 7.91 -13.80
C GLN A 289 25.53 8.17 -13.25
N ASP A 290 25.39 9.05 -12.26
CA ASP A 290 24.09 9.48 -11.74
C ASP A 290 23.19 10.05 -12.84
N SER A 291 23.74 10.95 -13.66
CA SER A 291 23.02 11.54 -14.79
C SER A 291 22.62 10.47 -15.81
N LEU A 292 23.44 9.43 -16.00
CA LEU A 292 23.12 8.32 -16.91
C LEU A 292 22.01 7.43 -16.36
N VAL A 293 22.05 7.08 -15.07
CA VAL A 293 20.97 6.33 -14.39
C VAL A 293 19.67 7.11 -14.52
N GLN A 294 19.67 8.37 -14.10
CA GLN A 294 18.51 9.24 -14.15
C GLN A 294 17.96 9.37 -15.57
N LYS A 295 18.82 9.63 -16.56
CA LYS A 295 18.42 9.78 -17.97
C LYS A 295 17.86 8.49 -18.56
N LYS A 296 18.43 7.32 -18.24
CA LYS A 296 17.92 6.04 -18.73
C LYS A 296 16.57 5.73 -18.08
N LEU A 297 16.48 5.77 -16.75
CA LEU A 297 15.26 5.45 -16.02
C LEU A 297 14.13 6.44 -16.30
N THR A 298 14.42 7.73 -16.45
CA THR A 298 13.41 8.73 -16.86
C THR A 298 12.83 8.46 -18.24
N LYS A 299 13.58 7.80 -19.13
CA LYS A 299 13.08 7.43 -20.46
C LYS A 299 12.29 6.12 -20.44
N SER A 300 12.73 5.14 -19.66
CA SER A 300 12.19 3.79 -19.67
C SER A 300 11.04 3.57 -18.68
N LEU A 301 11.09 4.18 -17.50
CA LEU A 301 10.08 3.97 -16.47
C LEU A 301 8.82 4.78 -16.80
N GLY A 302 7.76 4.05 -17.09
CA GLY A 302 6.43 4.59 -17.38
C GLY A 302 5.64 4.92 -16.12
N HIS A 303 4.47 5.51 -16.31
CA HIS A 303 3.55 5.83 -15.21
C HIS A 303 2.99 4.59 -14.50
N SER A 304 2.83 3.49 -15.24
CA SER A 304 2.40 2.19 -14.73
C SER A 304 3.55 1.35 -14.18
N SER A 305 4.77 1.89 -14.13
CA SER A 305 5.94 1.15 -13.64
C SER A 305 5.84 0.93 -12.13
N ASN A 306 5.86 -0.33 -11.71
CA ASN A 306 5.94 -0.69 -10.29
C ASN A 306 7.31 -0.33 -9.72
N CYS A 307 8.36 -0.35 -10.56
CA CYS A 307 9.69 0.14 -10.20
C CYS A 307 9.64 1.60 -9.78
N LEU A 308 9.05 2.46 -10.63
CA LEU A 308 8.93 3.89 -10.36
C LEU A 308 8.14 4.15 -9.07
N PHE A 309 7.05 3.40 -8.85
CA PHE A 309 6.26 3.55 -7.64
C PHE A 309 7.02 3.09 -6.39
N THR A 310 7.79 2.00 -6.49
CA THR A 310 8.63 1.51 -5.38
C THR A 310 9.71 2.53 -5.00
N LEU A 311 10.35 3.15 -5.99
CA LEU A 311 11.30 4.25 -5.75
C LEU A 311 10.64 5.46 -5.10
N LEU A 312 9.41 5.80 -5.53
CA LEU A 312 8.66 6.91 -4.95
C LEU A 312 8.30 6.65 -3.48
N MET A 313 7.88 5.43 -3.15
CA MET A 313 7.62 5.02 -1.78
C MET A 313 8.87 5.18 -0.91
N PHE A 314 10.02 4.72 -1.40
CA PHE A 314 11.28 4.84 -0.69
C PHE A 314 11.70 6.31 -0.53
N TYR A 315 11.59 7.11 -1.59
CA TYR A 315 11.91 8.54 -1.56
C TYR A 315 11.08 9.33 -0.54
N LEU A 316 9.76 9.07 -0.46
CA LEU A 316 8.88 9.83 0.42
C LEU A 316 8.87 9.32 1.87
N TYR A 317 9.04 8.02 2.08
CA TYR A 317 8.78 7.39 3.38
C TYR A 317 9.88 6.45 3.87
N GLY A 318 10.94 6.24 3.09
CA GLY A 318 12.03 5.32 3.44
C GLY A 318 11.62 3.85 3.44
N THR A 319 10.45 3.50 2.89
CA THR A 319 9.94 2.13 2.80
C THR A 319 9.52 1.81 1.37
N VAL A 320 9.56 0.53 1.01
CA VAL A 320 9.22 0.03 -0.34
C VAL A 320 7.85 -0.63 -0.41
N ARG A 321 7.16 -0.72 0.73
CA ARG A 321 5.88 -1.40 0.86
C ARG A 321 4.73 -0.58 0.29
N ASP A 322 3.75 -1.28 -0.26
CA ASP A 322 2.52 -0.67 -0.76
C ASP A 322 1.66 -0.16 0.39
N VAL A 323 0.77 0.79 0.11
CA VAL A 323 -0.13 1.34 1.12
C VAL A 323 -1.53 0.79 0.92
N ASP A 324 -2.11 0.24 1.99
CA ASP A 324 -3.50 -0.22 2.01
C ASP A 324 -4.43 0.84 2.57
N VAL A 325 -5.56 1.05 1.90
CA VAL A 325 -6.66 1.92 2.32
C VAL A 325 -7.92 1.07 2.38
N GLU A 326 -8.51 0.91 3.56
CA GLU A 326 -9.65 0.05 3.76
C GLU A 326 -10.94 0.65 3.24
N VAL A 327 -11.04 1.99 3.23
CA VAL A 327 -12.22 2.74 2.81
C VAL A 327 -11.76 3.97 2.02
N CYS A 328 -11.96 3.98 0.71
CA CYS A 328 -11.33 4.97 -0.18
C CYS A 328 -11.95 6.37 -0.17
N GLY A 329 -13.20 6.51 0.25
CA GLY A 329 -13.95 7.75 0.17
C GLY A 329 -13.97 8.33 -1.25
N GLY A 330 -13.49 9.56 -1.39
CA GLY A 330 -13.47 10.28 -2.66
C GLY A 330 -12.86 11.67 -2.55
N VAL A 331 -12.77 12.35 -3.68
CA VAL A 331 -12.41 13.78 -3.75
C VAL A 331 -13.66 14.60 -3.97
N CYS A 332 -13.97 15.50 -3.04
CA CYS A 332 -15.06 16.48 -3.18
C CYS A 332 -14.52 17.89 -3.12
N GLY A 333 -15.34 18.83 -3.54
CA GLY A 333 -15.02 20.24 -3.45
C GLY A 333 -15.34 20.96 -4.74
N GLY A 334 -15.15 22.27 -4.67
CA GLY A 334 -15.43 23.22 -5.73
C GLY A 334 -14.90 24.58 -5.31
N ASN A 335 -14.79 25.51 -6.26
CA ASN A 335 -14.32 26.88 -6.00
C ASN A 335 -12.91 26.93 -5.35
N GLY A 336 -11.99 26.11 -5.85
CA GLY A 336 -10.56 26.14 -5.45
C GLY A 336 -10.23 25.48 -4.10
N LYS A 337 -11.18 24.81 -3.45
CA LYS A 337 -10.94 24.00 -2.25
C LYS A 337 -11.48 22.59 -2.44
N PHE A 338 -10.58 21.62 -2.39
CA PHE A 338 -10.88 20.19 -2.52
C PHE A 338 -10.60 19.47 -1.21
N TYR A 339 -11.30 18.37 -0.97
CA TYR A 339 -11.17 17.52 0.21
C TYR A 339 -11.01 16.07 -0.27
N LEU A 340 -9.88 15.46 0.07
CA LEU A 340 -9.66 14.03 -0.08
C LEU A 340 -10.02 13.34 1.23
N GLN A 341 -10.97 12.42 1.17
CA GLN A 341 -11.40 11.59 2.29
C GLN A 341 -10.93 10.17 2.07
N MET A 342 -10.17 9.62 3.02
CA MET A 342 -9.78 8.21 3.06
C MET A 342 -9.95 7.67 4.47
N GLY A 343 -9.95 6.34 4.57
CA GLY A 343 -10.44 5.69 5.75
C GLY A 343 -9.72 4.40 6.13
N LYS A 344 -9.58 4.19 7.45
CA LYS A 344 -8.94 3.05 8.10
C LYS A 344 -9.93 2.38 9.06
N ILE A 345 -9.95 1.06 9.07
CA ILE A 345 -10.80 0.27 9.96
C ILE A 345 -9.93 -0.27 11.10
N LEU A 346 -10.36 -0.06 12.34
CA LEU A 346 -9.65 -0.50 13.54
C LEU A 346 -10.48 -1.54 14.29
N THR A 347 -9.83 -2.56 14.84
CA THR A 347 -10.47 -3.62 15.62
C THR A 347 -10.65 -3.28 17.08
N SER A 348 -9.99 -2.24 17.58
CA SER A 348 -10.11 -1.77 18.97
C SER A 348 -9.89 -0.26 19.09
N ASP A 349 -10.23 0.28 20.26
CA ASP A 349 -10.07 1.67 20.67
C ASP A 349 -8.71 1.98 21.33
N ASP A 350 -7.77 1.01 21.37
CA ASP A 350 -6.43 1.21 21.93
C ASP A 350 -5.72 2.37 21.21
N GLU A 351 -5.16 3.31 21.99
CA GLU A 351 -4.49 4.51 21.46
C GLU A 351 -3.30 4.19 20.57
N ARG A 352 -2.60 3.07 20.80
CA ARG A 352 -1.53 2.60 19.92
C ARG A 352 -2.09 2.19 18.57
N MET A 353 -3.24 1.52 18.56
CA MET A 353 -3.94 1.14 17.32
C MET A 353 -4.42 2.38 16.56
N VAL A 354 -5.01 3.35 17.25
CA VAL A 354 -5.39 4.65 16.62
C VAL A 354 -4.16 5.35 16.04
N THR A 355 -3.06 5.40 16.80
CA THR A 355 -1.81 6.04 16.37
C THR A 355 -1.23 5.36 15.12
N THR A 356 -1.21 4.03 15.09
CA THR A 356 -0.73 3.26 13.94
C THR A 356 -1.62 3.47 12.72
N GLY A 357 -2.95 3.42 12.89
CA GLY A 357 -3.91 3.70 11.83
C GLY A 357 -3.75 5.11 11.25
N VAL A 358 -3.52 6.12 12.09
CA VAL A 358 -3.24 7.50 11.67
C VAL A 358 -1.96 7.57 10.84
N ARG A 359 -0.87 6.91 11.25
CA ARG A 359 0.40 6.91 10.52
C ARG A 359 0.26 6.27 9.13
N GLN A 360 -0.44 5.14 9.03
CA GLN A 360 -0.69 4.47 7.76
C GLN A 360 -1.56 5.32 6.83
N LEU A 361 -2.66 5.86 7.35
CA LEU A 361 -3.57 6.68 6.56
C LEU A 361 -2.92 8.00 6.14
N TYR A 362 -2.03 8.57 6.98
CA TYR A 362 -1.21 9.72 6.62
C TYR A 362 -0.28 9.43 5.44
N ARG A 363 0.37 8.25 5.39
CA ARG A 363 1.17 7.82 4.23
C ARG A 363 0.32 7.75 2.97
N ALA A 364 -0.88 7.18 3.05
CA ALA A 364 -1.82 7.15 1.92
C ALA A 364 -2.16 8.56 1.45
N LEU A 365 -2.72 9.40 2.33
CA LEU A 365 -3.13 10.76 2.00
C LEU A 365 -1.96 11.61 1.46
N GLY A 366 -0.76 11.43 2.02
CA GLY A 366 0.46 12.11 1.58
C GLY A 366 0.85 11.78 0.14
N LEU A 367 0.65 10.53 -0.33
CA LEU A 367 0.89 10.16 -1.72
C LEU A 367 -0.03 10.90 -2.69
N PHE A 368 -1.32 10.96 -2.34
CA PHE A 368 -2.31 11.65 -3.17
C PHE A 368 -2.05 13.16 -3.21
N ARG A 369 -1.68 13.76 -2.06
CA ARG A 369 -1.25 15.17 -2.01
C ARG A 369 -0.04 15.42 -2.88
N TYR A 370 1.00 14.59 -2.77
CA TYR A 370 2.21 14.74 -3.58
C TYR A 370 1.89 14.72 -5.08
N VAL A 371 1.03 13.80 -5.54
CA VAL A 371 0.61 13.75 -6.94
C VAL A 371 -0.23 14.97 -7.33
N TRP A 372 -1.16 15.42 -6.47
CA TRP A 372 -1.97 16.62 -6.70
C TRP A 372 -1.12 17.90 -6.84
N GLU A 373 -0.12 18.07 -5.97
CA GLU A 373 0.79 19.22 -6.01
C GLU A 373 1.69 19.15 -7.25
N THR A 374 2.11 17.96 -7.65
CA THR A 374 2.94 17.76 -8.85
C THR A 374 2.17 18.07 -10.14
N THR A 375 0.86 17.83 -10.20
CA THR A 375 0.05 18.15 -11.39
C THR A 375 -0.26 19.63 -11.55
N SER A 376 0.10 20.47 -10.57
CA SER A 376 -0.32 21.88 -10.52
C SER A 376 -1.83 22.03 -10.71
N MET A 377 -2.62 21.12 -10.14
CA MET A 377 -4.08 21.24 -10.19
C MET A 377 -4.53 22.50 -9.47
N ASP A 378 -5.46 23.23 -10.08
CA ASP A 378 -6.01 24.46 -9.51
C ASP A 378 -6.73 24.16 -8.21
N GLY A 379 -6.32 24.84 -7.14
CA GLY A 379 -6.96 24.75 -5.82
C GLY A 379 -6.21 23.89 -4.80
N VAL A 380 -6.58 24.10 -3.54
CA VAL A 380 -5.92 23.47 -2.39
C VAL A 380 -6.61 22.17 -2.04
N LEU A 381 -5.85 21.06 -2.02
CA LEU A 381 -6.33 19.76 -1.56
C LEU A 381 -6.16 19.63 -0.04
N LYS A 382 -7.27 19.62 0.68
CA LYS A 382 -7.33 19.34 2.12
C LYS A 382 -7.47 17.84 2.35
N LEU A 383 -6.74 17.33 3.34
CA LEU A 383 -6.67 15.90 3.63
C LEU A 383 -7.52 15.57 4.86
N GLN A 384 -8.36 14.55 4.74
CA GLN A 384 -9.24 14.05 5.80
C GLN A 384 -9.07 12.53 5.95
N GLY A 385 -8.59 12.10 7.11
CA GLY A 385 -8.51 10.71 7.50
C GLY A 385 -9.66 10.33 8.43
N HIS A 386 -10.30 9.20 8.16
CA HIS A 386 -11.41 8.68 8.96
C HIS A 386 -11.02 7.33 9.54
N LEU A 387 -11.13 7.16 10.86
CA LEU A 387 -10.88 5.90 11.54
C LEU A 387 -12.20 5.41 12.13
N TRP A 388 -12.55 4.15 11.90
CA TRP A 388 -13.74 3.55 12.51
C TRP A 388 -13.37 2.39 13.41
N SER A 389 -13.96 2.36 14.60
CA SER A 389 -13.88 1.22 15.50
C SER A 389 -15.17 1.07 16.30
N VAL A 390 -15.35 -0.09 16.93
CA VAL A 390 -16.46 -0.35 17.84
C VAL A 390 -16.09 0.12 19.23
N GLY A 391 -16.95 0.94 19.85
CA GLY A 391 -16.78 1.38 21.24
C GLY A 391 -15.80 2.53 21.44
N VAL A 392 -15.29 3.12 20.35
CA VAL A 392 -14.35 4.24 20.43
C VAL A 392 -15.07 5.55 20.71
N ARG A 393 -14.43 6.46 21.46
CA ARG A 393 -14.96 7.80 21.66
C ARG A 393 -14.78 8.66 20.42
N GLU A 394 -15.87 9.27 19.96
CA GLU A 394 -15.80 10.23 18.86
C GLU A 394 -14.90 11.42 19.20
N ARG A 395 -14.00 11.74 18.27
CA ARG A 395 -13.11 12.89 18.38
C ARG A 395 -12.53 13.27 17.03
N SER A 396 -12.01 14.49 16.96
CA SER A 396 -11.22 14.96 15.83
C SER A 396 -9.94 15.64 16.30
N PHE A 397 -8.89 15.57 15.48
CA PHE A 397 -7.61 16.21 15.75
C PHE A 397 -6.84 16.46 14.46
N VAL A 398 -5.80 17.28 14.54
CA VAL A 398 -4.90 17.57 13.41
C VAL A 398 -3.59 16.84 13.62
N TYR A 399 -3.14 16.10 12.61
CA TYR A 399 -1.82 15.46 12.59
C TYR A 399 -1.09 15.83 11.31
N ARG A 400 0.05 16.53 11.44
CA ARG A 400 0.91 16.99 10.33
C ARG A 400 0.14 17.73 9.21
N GLY A 401 -0.83 18.57 9.61
CA GLY A 401 -1.66 19.36 8.68
C GLY A 401 -2.85 18.62 8.06
N CYS A 402 -3.07 17.35 8.40
CA CYS A 402 -4.24 16.57 7.99
C CYS A 402 -5.26 16.51 9.13
N ASN A 403 -6.55 16.62 8.81
CA ASN A 403 -7.61 16.42 9.80
C ASN A 403 -7.92 14.93 9.92
N PHE A 404 -7.99 14.43 11.15
CA PHE A 404 -8.39 13.06 11.46
C PHE A 404 -9.65 13.05 12.29
N TYR A 405 -10.53 12.10 11.99
CA TYR A 405 -11.79 11.89 12.67
C TYR A 405 -11.87 10.42 13.10
N VAL A 406 -12.16 10.19 14.37
CA VAL A 406 -12.37 8.86 14.93
C VAL A 406 -13.87 8.70 15.17
N HIS A 407 -14.45 7.67 14.57
CA HIS A 407 -15.89 7.41 14.55
C HIS A 407 -16.20 6.10 15.25
N ASP A 408 -17.23 6.13 16.08
CA ASP A 408 -17.81 4.93 16.66
C ASP A 408 -18.71 4.23 15.63
N ILE A 409 -18.60 2.90 15.54
CA ILE A 409 -19.56 2.09 14.80
C ILE A 409 -20.62 1.67 15.81
N ARG A 410 -21.82 2.24 15.71
CA ARG A 410 -22.97 1.90 16.56
C ARG A 410 -24.27 1.88 15.76
N LEU A 411 -25.23 1.09 16.23
CA LEU A 411 -26.57 0.95 15.65
C LEU A 411 -27.64 1.67 16.44
#